data_AF-A0A496A698-F1
#
_entry.id   AF-A0A496A698-F1
#
_cell.length_a   1.000
_cell.length_b   1.000
_cell.length_c   1.000
_cell.angle_alpha   90.00
_cell.angle_beta   90.00
_cell.angle_gamma   90.00
#
_symmetry.space_group_name_H-M   'P 1'
#
loop_
_entity.id
_entity.type
_entity.pdbx_description
1 polymer ?
#
loop_
_entity_poly.entity_id
_entity_poly.type
_entity_poly.pdbx_seq_one_letter_code
_entity_poly.pdbx_strand_id
1 'polypeptide(L)'
;MGVNKNKPDRWKTDIAQSVDFYNGWFLRSAPQVFKETRLKTSTQVEQVLKLTTNFTRLNPEVLQEYPTILPVLRMATCPPIARDRLIGLAGVPRNLVKSMEDNERVPPLMKPLQLQENLKKIEKVIRDLLDSDIFVWLDRGDEGKTEEIRRAATIIADRLCGAEANPILRNAQEKRQLTSIQRWLQERGYMFDERAGSRKFDELSPGTFVFHLNVPVRRATTNREIKMPIDV
;
A
#
# COMPACT_ATOMS: atom_id res chain seq x y z
N MET A 1 -16.54 36.23 -2.13
CA MET A 1 -17.37 35.54 -1.12
C MET A 1 -16.43 34.71 -0.26
N GLY A 2 -16.27 35.02 1.03
CA GLY A 2 -15.30 34.34 1.89
C GLY A 2 -15.65 32.86 2.08
N VAL A 3 -14.62 31.99 2.11
CA VAL A 3 -14.74 30.61 2.62
C VAL A 3 -15.39 30.68 4.00
N ASN A 4 -16.33 29.79 4.33
CA ASN A 4 -17.16 29.79 5.55
C ASN A 4 -16.37 29.61 6.87
N LYS A 5 -15.12 30.07 6.97
CA LYS A 5 -14.23 29.98 8.14
C LYS A 5 -14.86 30.56 9.41
N ASN A 6 -15.70 31.58 9.29
CA ASN A 6 -16.35 32.26 10.41
C ASN A 6 -17.87 32.02 10.48
N LYS A 7 -18.40 31.01 9.79
CA LYS A 7 -19.83 30.67 9.78
C LYS A 7 -20.06 29.19 10.13
N PRO A 8 -19.81 28.78 11.40
CA PRO A 8 -19.91 27.39 11.82
C PRO A 8 -21.31 26.79 11.66
N ASP A 9 -22.34 27.63 11.68
CA ASP A 9 -23.73 27.27 11.40
C ASP A 9 -23.90 26.60 10.02
N ARG A 10 -23.04 26.93 9.06
CA ARG A 10 -23.07 26.40 7.69
C ARG A 10 -22.24 25.14 7.49
N TRP A 11 -21.36 24.81 8.42
CA TRP A 11 -20.42 23.69 8.26
C TRP A 11 -21.12 22.35 8.13
N LYS A 12 -22.25 22.13 8.81
CA LYS A 12 -22.98 20.86 8.71
C LYS A 12 -23.41 20.55 7.28
N THR A 13 -23.95 21.55 6.58
CA THR A 13 -24.37 21.41 5.18
C THR A 13 -23.17 21.22 4.27
N ASP A 14 -22.10 22.01 4.46
CA ASP A 14 -20.87 21.89 3.66
C ASP A 14 -20.22 20.50 3.83
N ILE A 15 -20.19 19.97 5.06
CA ILE A 15 -19.70 18.62 5.36
C ILE A 15 -20.56 17.57 4.67
N ALA A 16 -21.90 17.66 4.77
CA ALA A 16 -22.80 16.72 4.11
C ALA A 16 -22.59 16.70 2.59
N GLN A 17 -22.48 17.87 1.95
CA GLN A 17 -22.18 17.98 0.53
C GLN A 17 -20.82 17.40 0.15
N SER A 18 -19.80 17.60 1.00
CA SER A 18 -18.47 17.00 0.80
C SER A 18 -18.51 15.48 0.88
N VAL A 19 -19.26 14.93 1.85
CA VAL A 19 -19.49 13.49 1.99
C VAL A 19 -20.24 12.93 0.80
N ASP A 20 -21.32 13.57 0.34
CA ASP A 20 -22.07 13.14 -0.84
C ASP A 20 -21.23 13.17 -2.11
N PHE A 21 -20.38 14.20 -2.24
CA PHE A 21 -19.39 14.28 -3.30
C PHE A 21 -18.46 13.07 -3.24
N TYR A 22 -17.87 12.74 -2.08
CA TYR A 22 -17.07 11.53 -1.90
C TYR A 22 -17.84 10.25 -2.29
N ASN A 23 -19.02 10.05 -1.70
CA ASN A 23 -19.85 8.86 -1.87
C ASN A 23 -20.22 8.61 -3.33
N GLY A 24 -20.65 9.65 -4.06
CA GLY A 24 -21.03 9.52 -5.46
C GLY A 24 -19.86 9.03 -6.34
N TRP A 25 -18.65 9.51 -6.08
CA TRP A 25 -17.45 9.00 -6.77
C TRP A 25 -17.11 7.58 -6.33
N PHE A 26 -17.16 7.28 -5.03
CA PHE A 26 -16.83 5.96 -4.51
C PHE A 26 -17.72 4.88 -5.14
N LEU A 27 -19.03 5.12 -5.21
CA LEU A 27 -19.99 4.20 -5.83
C LEU A 27 -19.69 3.92 -7.31
N ARG A 28 -19.13 4.89 -8.04
CA ARG A 28 -18.78 4.74 -9.46
C ARG A 28 -17.41 4.09 -9.68
N SER A 29 -16.43 4.42 -8.84
CA SER A 29 -15.04 4.05 -9.06
C SER A 29 -14.61 2.78 -8.32
N ALA A 30 -15.05 2.58 -7.07
CA ALA A 30 -14.61 1.45 -6.26
C ALA A 30 -14.95 0.07 -6.85
N PRO A 31 -16.17 -0.17 -7.36
CA PRO A 31 -16.52 -1.50 -7.88
C PRO A 31 -15.67 -1.92 -9.09
N GLN A 32 -15.34 -0.97 -9.98
CA GLN A 32 -14.52 -1.27 -11.15
C GLN A 32 -13.08 -1.61 -10.76
N VAL A 33 -12.46 -0.80 -9.90
CA VAL A 33 -11.09 -1.05 -9.41
C VAL A 33 -11.01 -2.42 -8.73
N PHE A 34 -11.98 -2.76 -7.87
CA PHE A 34 -11.99 -4.07 -7.23
C PHE A 34 -12.15 -5.23 -8.22
N LYS A 35 -13.00 -5.10 -9.24
CA LYS A 35 -13.16 -6.15 -10.26
C LYS A 35 -11.87 -6.37 -11.05
N GLU A 36 -11.22 -5.29 -11.48
CA GLU A 36 -9.97 -5.35 -12.24
C GLU A 36 -8.82 -5.92 -11.39
N THR A 37 -8.68 -5.48 -10.14
CA THR A 37 -7.66 -5.99 -9.22
C THR A 37 -7.92 -7.45 -8.84
N ARG A 38 -9.18 -7.86 -8.67
CA ARG A 38 -9.52 -9.26 -8.36
C ARG A 38 -9.06 -10.22 -9.45
N LEU A 39 -9.23 -9.86 -10.73
CA LEU A 39 -8.76 -10.69 -11.84
C LEU A 39 -7.23 -10.88 -11.83
N LYS A 40 -6.49 -9.79 -11.56
CA LYS A 40 -5.03 -9.81 -11.48
C LYS A 40 -4.54 -10.66 -10.30
N THR A 41 -5.08 -10.38 -9.11
CA THR A 41 -4.69 -11.05 -7.86
C THR A 41 -5.06 -12.53 -7.85
N SER A 42 -6.19 -12.92 -8.44
CA SER A 42 -6.55 -14.34 -8.59
C SER A 42 -5.51 -15.09 -9.42
N THR A 43 -5.13 -14.54 -10.58
CA THR A 43 -4.08 -15.10 -11.45
C THR A 43 -2.74 -15.20 -10.71
N GLN A 44 -2.37 -14.15 -9.98
CA GLN A 44 -1.12 -14.10 -9.22
C GLN A 44 -1.08 -15.18 -8.13
N VAL A 45 -2.15 -15.34 -7.36
CA VAL A 45 -2.23 -16.34 -6.29
C VAL A 45 -2.13 -17.76 -6.86
N GLU A 46 -2.81 -18.06 -7.96
CA GLU A 46 -2.70 -19.36 -8.63
C GLU A 46 -1.27 -19.65 -9.09
N GLN A 47 -0.56 -18.65 -9.63
CA GLN A 47 0.84 -18.80 -10.01
C GLN A 47 1.73 -19.06 -8.80
N VAL A 48 1.54 -18.31 -7.71
CA VAL A 48 2.33 -18.50 -6.47
C VAL A 48 2.12 -19.88 -5.87
N LEU A 49 0.88 -20.39 -5.83
CA LEU A 49 0.60 -21.74 -5.36
C LEU A 49 1.33 -22.79 -6.22
N LYS A 50 1.38 -22.62 -7.54
CA LYS A 50 2.17 -23.51 -8.41
C LYS A 50 3.67 -23.44 -8.13
N LEU A 51 4.24 -22.24 -8.02
CA LEU A 51 5.68 -22.03 -7.79
C LEU A 51 6.17 -22.60 -6.45
N THR A 52 5.28 -22.65 -5.45
CA THR A 52 5.59 -23.09 -4.09
C THR A 52 5.09 -24.51 -3.79
N THR A 53 4.58 -25.23 -4.78
CA THR A 53 3.94 -26.54 -4.60
C THR A 53 2.89 -26.47 -3.47
N ASN A 54 1.94 -25.55 -3.60
CA ASN A 54 0.91 -25.23 -2.60
C ASN A 54 1.52 -24.91 -1.22
N PHE A 55 2.56 -24.09 -1.18
CA PHE A 55 3.33 -23.72 0.02
C PHE A 55 4.10 -24.84 0.75
N THR A 56 4.07 -26.09 0.25
CA THR A 56 4.92 -27.16 0.79
C THR A 56 6.41 -26.86 0.54
N ARG A 57 6.73 -26.28 -0.62
CA ARG A 57 8.06 -25.82 -1.00
C ARG A 57 8.20 -24.30 -0.80
N LEU A 58 8.37 -23.90 0.45
CA LEU A 58 8.68 -22.51 0.82
C LEU A 58 10.08 -22.44 1.45
N ASN A 59 11.09 -22.03 0.70
CA ASN A 59 12.48 -21.96 1.17
C ASN A 59 13.18 -20.70 0.62
N PRO A 60 14.40 -20.39 1.09
CA PRO A 60 15.09 -19.17 0.69
C PRO A 60 15.37 -19.13 -0.82
N GLU A 61 15.60 -20.29 -1.44
CA GLU A 61 15.84 -20.41 -2.88
C GLU A 61 14.61 -19.97 -3.67
N VAL A 62 13.42 -20.42 -3.29
CA VAL A 62 12.15 -20.00 -3.93
C VAL A 62 11.91 -18.50 -3.74
N LEU A 63 12.18 -17.95 -2.55
CA LEU A 63 12.06 -16.50 -2.31
C LEU A 63 13.08 -15.68 -3.12
N GLN A 64 14.27 -16.24 -3.37
CA GLN A 64 15.31 -15.60 -4.15
C GLN A 64 14.99 -15.63 -5.65
N GLU A 65 14.50 -16.77 -6.14
CA GLU A 65 14.13 -17.00 -7.55
C GLU A 65 12.85 -16.24 -7.92
N TYR A 66 11.86 -16.22 -7.02
CA TYR A 66 10.56 -15.60 -7.23
C TYR A 66 10.23 -14.58 -6.13
N PRO A 67 10.92 -13.44 -6.06
CA PRO A 67 10.71 -12.44 -5.01
C PRO A 67 9.29 -11.82 -5.02
N THR A 68 8.60 -11.88 -6.16
CA THR A 68 7.23 -11.40 -6.36
C THR A 68 6.16 -12.22 -5.65
N ILE A 69 6.50 -13.38 -5.06
CA ILE A 69 5.55 -14.17 -4.27
C ILE A 69 5.31 -13.58 -2.87
N LEU A 70 6.17 -12.68 -2.40
CA LEU A 70 6.15 -12.20 -1.03
C LEU A 70 4.84 -11.49 -0.62
N PRO A 71 4.18 -10.66 -1.47
CA PRO A 71 2.88 -10.10 -1.15
C PRO A 71 1.81 -11.17 -0.91
N VAL A 72 1.81 -12.24 -1.71
CA VAL A 72 0.88 -13.38 -1.56
C VAL A 72 1.15 -14.11 -0.25
N LEU A 73 2.43 -14.40 0.05
CA LEU A 73 2.82 -15.04 1.30
C LEU A 73 2.38 -14.25 2.53
N ARG A 74 2.47 -12.91 2.49
CA ARG A 74 1.96 -12.06 3.57
C ARG A 74 0.45 -12.20 3.75
N MET A 75 -0.31 -12.33 2.67
CA MET A 75 -1.77 -12.51 2.74
C MET A 75 -2.17 -13.92 3.17
N ALA A 76 -1.27 -14.90 3.02
CA ALA A 76 -1.41 -16.27 3.49
C ALA A 76 -1.17 -16.45 5.00
N THR A 77 -0.75 -15.40 5.71
CA THR A 77 -0.54 -15.46 7.16
C THR A 77 -1.84 -15.20 7.96
N CYS A 78 -1.89 -15.65 9.22
CA CYS A 78 -2.96 -15.40 10.18
C CYS A 78 -2.41 -14.66 11.42
N PRO A 79 -2.73 -13.36 11.61
CA PRO A 79 -3.46 -12.49 10.68
C PRO A 79 -2.60 -12.09 9.47
N PRO A 80 -3.21 -11.66 8.34
CA PRO A 80 -2.46 -11.11 7.21
C PRO A 80 -1.56 -9.94 7.63
N ILE A 81 -0.27 -10.02 7.32
CA ILE A 81 0.70 -9.02 7.80
C ILE A 81 1.04 -7.94 6.76
N ALA A 82 1.18 -6.72 7.25
CA ALA A 82 1.70 -5.60 6.45
C ALA A 82 3.20 -5.78 6.18
N ARG A 83 3.69 -5.17 5.10
CA ARG A 83 5.11 -5.16 4.73
C ARG A 83 6.04 -4.72 5.88
N ASP A 84 5.71 -3.63 6.56
CA ASP A 84 6.50 -3.13 7.69
C ASP A 84 6.47 -4.06 8.90
N ARG A 85 5.37 -4.82 9.09
CA ARG A 85 5.28 -5.83 10.15
C ARG A 85 6.20 -7.01 9.86
N LEU A 86 6.24 -7.50 8.63
CA LEU A 86 7.19 -8.53 8.20
C LEU A 86 8.64 -8.08 8.44
N ILE A 87 8.99 -6.87 8.00
CA ILE A 87 10.32 -6.27 8.21
C ILE A 87 10.70 -6.29 9.71
N GLY A 88 9.77 -5.85 10.56
CA GLY A 88 9.99 -5.79 12.01
C GLY A 88 10.13 -7.17 12.66
N LEU A 89 9.25 -8.11 12.33
CA LEU A 89 9.26 -9.47 12.90
C LEU A 89 10.48 -10.28 12.46
N ALA A 90 10.83 -10.21 11.16
CA ALA A 90 11.98 -10.94 10.63
C ALA A 90 13.32 -10.27 10.96
N GLY A 91 13.31 -9.01 11.41
CA GLY A 91 14.54 -8.25 11.70
C GLY A 91 15.43 -8.08 10.47
N VAL A 92 14.82 -7.93 9.28
CA VAL A 92 15.53 -7.83 8.00
C VAL A 92 15.62 -6.37 7.52
N PRO A 93 16.59 -6.03 6.65
CA PRO A 93 16.67 -4.68 6.09
C PRO A 93 15.41 -4.31 5.31
N ARG A 94 14.85 -3.11 5.56
CA ARG A 94 13.70 -2.58 4.79
C ARG A 94 13.92 -2.63 3.27
N ASN A 95 15.15 -2.37 2.83
CA ASN A 95 15.50 -2.38 1.41
C ASN A 95 15.36 -3.76 0.76
N LEU A 96 15.54 -4.85 1.50
CA LEU A 96 15.34 -6.20 0.96
C LEU A 96 13.89 -6.41 0.56
N VAL A 97 12.97 -6.23 1.51
CA VAL A 97 11.54 -6.45 1.28
C VAL A 97 10.98 -5.46 0.25
N LYS A 98 11.41 -4.19 0.29
CA LYS A 98 11.04 -3.22 -0.75
C LYS A 98 11.54 -3.61 -2.13
N SER A 99 12.79 -4.04 -2.27
CA SER A 99 13.32 -4.49 -3.56
C SER A 99 12.54 -5.70 -4.09
N MET A 100 12.17 -6.64 -3.23
CA MET A 100 11.42 -7.83 -3.64
C MET A 100 10.01 -7.48 -4.13
N GLU A 101 9.28 -6.60 -3.44
CA GLU A 101 7.90 -6.25 -3.78
C GLU A 101 7.78 -5.13 -4.82
N ASP A 102 8.60 -4.07 -4.73
CA ASP A 102 8.48 -2.88 -5.59
C ASP A 102 9.37 -2.99 -6.85
N ASN A 103 10.46 -3.77 -6.81
CA ASN A 103 11.40 -3.91 -7.93
C ASN A 103 11.48 -5.34 -8.47
N GLU A 104 10.65 -6.26 -7.95
CA GLU A 104 10.53 -7.64 -8.41
C GLU A 104 11.87 -8.40 -8.42
N ARG A 105 12.79 -8.06 -7.51
CA ARG A 105 14.14 -8.61 -7.46
C ARG A 105 14.75 -8.54 -6.07
N VAL A 106 15.71 -9.42 -5.78
CA VAL A 106 16.56 -9.26 -4.60
C VAL A 106 17.56 -8.10 -4.78
N PRO A 107 18.00 -7.42 -3.70
CA PRO A 107 18.97 -6.34 -3.80
C PRO A 107 20.29 -6.80 -4.46
N PRO A 108 20.79 -6.11 -5.49
CA PRO A 108 21.88 -6.61 -6.33
C PRO A 108 23.25 -6.48 -5.66
N LEU A 109 23.35 -5.58 -4.67
CA LEU A 109 24.57 -5.28 -3.93
C LEU A 109 24.64 -6.02 -2.58
N MET A 110 23.63 -6.83 -2.23
CA MET A 110 23.64 -7.59 -0.98
C MET A 110 24.54 -8.82 -1.13
N LYS A 111 25.42 -9.05 -0.16
CA LYS A 111 26.31 -10.21 -0.17
C LYS A 111 25.49 -11.51 -0.14
N PRO A 112 25.86 -12.56 -0.90
CA PRO A 112 25.08 -13.80 -0.99
C PRO A 112 24.74 -14.45 0.35
N LEU A 113 25.71 -14.54 1.27
CA LEU A 113 25.50 -15.10 2.61
C LEU A 113 24.47 -14.28 3.42
N GLN A 114 24.59 -12.96 3.39
CA GLN A 114 23.66 -12.07 4.07
C GLN A 114 22.25 -12.12 3.47
N LEU A 115 22.15 -12.24 2.14
CA LEU A 115 20.88 -12.41 1.46
C LEU A 115 20.19 -13.69 1.92
N GLN A 116 20.91 -14.81 1.87
CA GLN A 116 20.40 -16.11 2.30
C GLN A 116 19.95 -16.12 3.76
N GLU A 117 20.72 -15.54 4.68
CA GLU A 117 20.32 -15.39 6.08
C GLU A 117 19.04 -14.58 6.25
N ASN A 118 18.89 -13.47 5.52
CA ASN A 118 17.70 -12.64 5.60
C ASN A 118 16.47 -13.34 4.98
N LEU A 119 16.65 -14.07 3.88
CA LEU A 119 15.56 -14.84 3.26
C LEU A 119 15.10 -15.98 4.18
N LYS A 120 16.02 -16.66 4.88
CA LYS A 120 15.67 -17.65 5.93
C LYS A 120 14.85 -17.04 7.05
N LYS A 121 15.16 -15.80 7.48
CA LYS A 121 14.38 -15.11 8.51
C LYS A 121 12.96 -14.77 8.02
N ILE A 122 12.83 -14.33 6.77
CA ILE A 122 11.52 -14.08 6.14
C ILE A 122 10.72 -15.37 6.05
N GLU A 123 11.32 -16.43 5.51
CA GLU A 123 10.71 -17.75 5.39
C GLU A 123 10.20 -18.24 6.74
N LYS A 124 11.04 -18.18 7.78
CA LYS A 124 10.67 -18.59 9.13
C LYS A 124 9.44 -17.83 9.64
N VAL A 125 9.44 -16.49 9.56
CA VAL A 125 8.29 -15.68 10.01
C VAL A 125 7.02 -16.01 9.23
N ILE A 126 7.11 -16.22 7.91
CA ILE A 126 5.95 -16.62 7.11
C ILE A 126 5.45 -17.99 7.57
N ARG A 127 6.33 -18.99 7.70
CA ARG A 127 5.96 -20.34 8.14
C ARG A 127 5.32 -20.35 9.52
N ASP A 128 5.88 -19.61 10.47
CA ASP A 128 5.37 -19.50 11.84
C ASP A 128 3.97 -18.85 11.90
N LEU A 129 3.59 -18.09 10.87
CA LEU A 129 2.32 -17.36 10.79
C LEU A 129 1.38 -17.91 9.71
N LEU A 130 1.73 -18.96 8.96
CA LEU A 130 0.87 -19.50 7.92
C LEU A 130 -0.47 -19.94 8.50
N ASP A 131 -1.55 -19.65 7.78
CA ASP A 131 -2.91 -19.90 8.21
C ASP A 131 -3.26 -21.41 8.06
N SER A 132 -3.02 -22.21 9.10
CA SER A 132 -3.25 -23.66 9.08
C SER A 132 -4.71 -24.06 8.80
N ASP A 133 -5.66 -23.19 9.13
CA ASP A 133 -7.09 -23.41 8.85
C ASP A 133 -7.41 -23.26 7.35
N ILE A 134 -6.60 -22.49 6.61
CA ILE A 134 -6.71 -22.35 5.15
C ILE A 134 -5.86 -23.40 4.44
N PHE A 135 -4.64 -23.63 4.92
CA PHE A 135 -3.64 -24.53 4.31
C PHE A 135 -3.58 -25.87 5.04
N VAL A 136 -4.73 -26.49 5.26
CA VAL A 136 -4.91 -27.72 6.06
C VAL A 136 -4.03 -28.90 5.65
N TRP A 137 -3.53 -28.92 4.41
CA TRP A 137 -2.65 -29.98 3.92
C TRP A 137 -1.22 -29.89 4.45
N LEU A 138 -0.78 -28.70 4.88
CA LEU A 138 0.56 -28.51 5.43
C LEU A 138 0.74 -29.33 6.72
N ASP A 139 -0.28 -29.37 7.57
CA ASP A 139 -0.28 -30.17 8.79
C ASP A 139 -0.38 -31.67 8.51
N ARG A 140 -1.03 -32.04 7.39
CA ARG A 140 -1.13 -33.45 6.95
C ARG A 140 0.13 -33.93 6.24
N GLY A 141 0.98 -33.02 5.75
CA GLY A 141 2.15 -33.35 4.95
C GLY A 141 1.83 -33.83 3.54
N ASP A 142 0.65 -33.48 2.99
CA ASP A 142 0.27 -33.76 1.60
C ASP A 142 0.26 -32.49 0.73
N GLU A 143 -0.04 -32.62 -0.56
CA GLU A 143 -0.03 -31.49 -1.51
C GLU A 143 -1.37 -30.73 -1.59
N GLY A 144 -2.38 -31.14 -0.81
CA GLY A 144 -3.72 -30.58 -0.83
C GLY A 144 -4.60 -31.13 -1.95
N LYS A 145 -5.91 -31.23 -1.66
CA LYS A 145 -6.92 -31.60 -2.65
C LYS A 145 -7.29 -30.40 -3.51
N THR A 146 -7.74 -30.64 -4.74
CA THR A 146 -8.15 -29.59 -5.69
C THR A 146 -9.12 -28.56 -5.08
N GLU A 147 -10.13 -29.03 -4.34
CA GLU A 147 -11.11 -28.15 -3.70
C GLU A 147 -10.52 -27.33 -2.54
N GLU A 148 -9.56 -27.88 -1.79
CA GLU A 148 -8.88 -27.17 -0.70
C GLU A 148 -7.99 -26.06 -1.28
N ILE A 149 -7.20 -26.39 -2.29
CA ILE A 149 -6.33 -25.45 -3.00
C ILE A 149 -7.17 -24.32 -3.61
N ARG A 150 -8.30 -24.65 -4.26
CA ARG A 150 -9.20 -23.66 -4.85
C ARG A 150 -9.79 -22.70 -3.81
N ARG A 151 -10.22 -23.23 -2.66
CA ARG A 151 -10.74 -22.42 -1.55
C ARG A 151 -9.66 -21.49 -1.00
N ALA A 152 -8.48 -22.03 -0.72
CA ALA A 152 -7.34 -21.25 -0.26
C ALA A 152 -6.99 -20.14 -1.25
N ALA A 153 -6.85 -20.47 -2.55
CA ALA A 153 -6.58 -19.50 -3.59
C ALA A 153 -7.61 -18.35 -3.61
N THR A 154 -8.90 -18.67 -3.48
CA THR A 154 -9.99 -17.67 -3.46
C THR A 154 -9.86 -16.74 -2.25
N ILE A 155 -9.58 -17.28 -1.06
CA ILE A 155 -9.44 -16.47 0.17
C ILE A 155 -8.22 -15.56 0.07
N ILE A 156 -7.07 -16.09 -0.35
CA ILE A 156 -5.84 -15.31 -0.47
C ILE A 156 -5.96 -14.25 -1.57
N ALA A 157 -6.61 -14.57 -2.68
CA ALA A 157 -6.88 -13.61 -3.75
C ALA A 157 -7.75 -12.45 -3.28
N ASP A 158 -8.78 -12.70 -2.46
CA ASP A 158 -9.62 -11.61 -1.91
C ASP A 158 -8.84 -10.73 -0.92
N ARG A 159 -8.04 -11.34 -0.02
CA ARG A 159 -7.14 -10.62 0.90
C ARG A 159 -6.15 -9.74 0.13
N LEU A 160 -5.50 -10.28 -0.91
CA LEU A 160 -4.56 -9.54 -1.75
C LEU A 160 -5.27 -8.45 -2.57
N CYS A 161 -6.45 -8.72 -3.11
CA CYS A 161 -7.26 -7.75 -3.83
C CYS A 161 -7.55 -6.53 -2.95
N GLY A 162 -7.94 -6.72 -1.70
CA GLY A 162 -8.12 -5.62 -0.75
C GLY A 162 -6.83 -4.85 -0.50
N ALA A 163 -5.71 -5.54 -0.31
CA ALA A 163 -4.41 -4.92 -0.07
C ALA A 163 -3.92 -4.05 -1.25
N GLU A 164 -4.22 -4.43 -2.49
CA GLU A 164 -3.82 -3.70 -3.70
C GLU A 164 -4.84 -2.64 -4.15
N ALA A 165 -6.15 -2.92 -4.06
CA ALA A 165 -7.19 -2.00 -4.50
C ALA A 165 -7.32 -0.78 -3.58
N ASN A 166 -7.14 -0.96 -2.27
CA ASN A 166 -7.31 0.12 -1.30
C ASN A 166 -6.35 1.30 -1.52
N PRO A 167 -5.03 1.10 -1.72
CA PRO A 167 -4.11 2.17 -2.10
C PRO A 167 -4.49 2.87 -3.42
N ILE A 168 -4.94 2.12 -4.43
CA ILE A 168 -5.35 2.69 -5.73
C ILE A 168 -6.52 3.66 -5.52
N LEU A 169 -7.54 3.23 -4.77
CA LEU A 169 -8.70 4.07 -4.47
C LEU A 169 -8.33 5.29 -3.64
N ARG A 170 -7.49 5.13 -2.62
CA ARG A 170 -7.02 6.24 -1.79
C ARG A 170 -6.28 7.29 -2.62
N ASN A 171 -5.34 6.87 -3.47
CA ASN A 171 -4.57 7.78 -4.31
C ASN A 171 -5.45 8.47 -5.36
N ALA A 172 -6.41 7.74 -5.94
CA ALA A 172 -7.37 8.30 -6.90
C ALA A 172 -8.31 9.32 -6.23
N GLN A 173 -8.74 9.05 -4.99
CA GLN A 173 -9.53 9.98 -4.19
C GLN A 173 -8.77 11.26 -3.89
N GLU A 174 -7.52 11.15 -3.42
CA GLU A 174 -6.65 12.29 -3.13
C GLU A 174 -6.45 13.16 -4.37
N LYS A 175 -6.07 12.55 -5.51
CA LYS A 175 -5.92 13.25 -6.78
C LYS A 175 -7.19 14.01 -7.17
N ARG A 176 -8.35 13.39 -7.02
CA ARG A 176 -9.64 14.01 -7.32
C ARG A 176 -9.94 15.18 -6.39
N GLN A 177 -9.67 15.04 -5.08
CA GLN A 177 -9.86 16.09 -4.09
C GLN A 177 -9.01 17.31 -4.44
N LEU A 178 -7.71 17.11 -4.67
CA LEU A 178 -6.79 18.18 -5.04
C LEU A 178 -7.18 18.85 -6.36
N THR A 179 -7.60 18.07 -7.36
CA THR A 179 -8.11 18.61 -8.63
C THR A 179 -9.33 19.53 -8.41
N SER A 180 -10.23 19.14 -7.51
CA SER A 180 -11.44 19.92 -7.20
C SER A 180 -11.09 21.23 -6.48
N ILE A 181 -10.16 21.18 -5.53
CA ILE A 181 -9.65 22.36 -4.81
C ILE A 181 -8.92 23.30 -5.76
N GLN A 182 -8.03 22.76 -6.60
CA GLN A 182 -7.27 23.52 -7.60
C GLN A 182 -8.19 24.30 -8.52
N ARG A 183 -9.19 23.63 -9.09
CA ARG A 183 -10.19 24.28 -9.96
C ARG A 183 -10.93 25.39 -9.22
N TRP A 184 -11.38 25.12 -8.00
CA TRP A 184 -12.12 26.10 -7.20
C TRP A 184 -11.30 27.37 -6.90
N LEU A 185 -9.99 27.22 -6.65
CA LEU A 185 -9.03 28.30 -6.43
C LEU A 185 -8.74 29.08 -7.72
N GLN A 186 -8.49 28.38 -8.83
CA GLN A 186 -8.22 28.99 -10.13
C GLN A 186 -9.39 29.83 -10.65
N GLU A 187 -10.63 29.35 -10.48
CA GLU A 187 -11.86 30.10 -10.82
C GLU A 187 -11.99 31.42 -10.02
N ARG A 188 -11.22 31.58 -8.93
CA ARG A 188 -11.19 32.78 -8.07
C ARG A 188 -9.94 33.62 -8.24
N GLY A 189 -9.12 33.32 -9.26
CA GLY A 189 -7.93 34.11 -9.61
C GLY A 189 -6.65 33.70 -8.88
N TYR A 190 -6.66 32.62 -8.12
CA TYR A 190 -5.43 32.06 -7.55
C TYR A 190 -4.66 31.25 -8.60
N MET A 191 -3.33 31.30 -8.56
CA MET A 191 -2.47 30.58 -9.52
C MET A 191 -1.79 29.38 -8.85
N PHE A 192 -1.81 28.22 -9.52
CA PHE A 192 -1.09 27.05 -9.03
C PHE A 192 0.41 27.19 -9.35
N ASP A 193 1.28 27.12 -8.34
CA ASP A 193 2.73 27.14 -8.53
C ASP A 193 3.26 25.71 -8.67
N GLU A 194 3.35 25.22 -9.92
CA GLU A 194 3.90 23.89 -10.24
C GLU A 194 5.37 23.70 -9.83
N ARG A 195 6.11 24.80 -9.63
CA ARG A 195 7.56 24.80 -9.32
C ARG A 195 7.84 25.00 -7.84
N ALA A 196 6.81 25.10 -7.00
CA ALA A 196 6.98 25.37 -5.57
C ALA A 196 7.61 24.22 -4.77
N GLY A 197 7.67 22.99 -5.31
CA GLY A 197 8.24 21.83 -4.59
C GLY A 197 9.71 21.98 -4.15
N SER A 198 10.45 22.94 -4.69
CA SER A 198 11.82 23.30 -4.29
C SER A 198 11.96 24.66 -3.62
N ARG A 199 10.88 25.46 -3.56
CA ARG A 199 10.87 26.79 -2.94
C ARG A 199 10.58 26.68 -1.46
N LYS A 200 11.05 27.66 -0.69
CA LYS A 200 10.62 27.78 0.70
C LYS A 200 9.20 28.36 0.76
N PHE A 201 8.49 28.06 1.84
CA PHE A 201 7.14 28.57 2.09
C PHE A 201 7.05 30.10 2.00
N ASP A 202 8.07 30.82 2.47
CA ASP A 202 8.17 32.28 2.48
C ASP A 202 8.55 32.89 1.11
N GLU A 203 8.85 32.06 0.11
CA GLU A 203 9.18 32.49 -1.26
C GLU A 203 7.98 32.39 -2.23
N LEU A 204 6.82 31.92 -1.74
CA LEU A 204 5.60 31.85 -2.54
C LEU A 204 5.06 33.25 -2.83
N SER A 205 4.70 33.49 -4.09
CA SER A 205 4.15 34.79 -4.50
C SER A 205 2.72 34.96 -3.98
N PRO A 206 2.33 36.16 -3.51
CA PRO A 206 0.95 36.40 -3.11
C PRO A 206 -0.05 36.04 -4.22
N GLY A 207 -1.12 35.33 -3.86
CA GLY A 207 -2.11 34.85 -4.83
C GLY A 207 -1.76 33.53 -5.51
N THR A 208 -0.66 32.86 -5.14
CA THR A 208 -0.36 31.49 -5.57
C THR A 208 -0.73 30.45 -4.50
N PHE A 209 -0.87 29.20 -4.92
CA PHE A 209 -1.07 28.05 -4.03
C PHE A 209 -0.30 26.81 -4.52
N VAL A 210 -0.01 25.89 -3.62
CA VAL A 210 0.71 24.63 -3.86
C VAL A 210 0.19 23.53 -2.93
N PHE A 211 0.20 22.28 -3.41
CA PHE A 211 -0.08 21.10 -2.59
C PHE A 211 1.20 20.38 -2.19
N HIS A 212 1.23 19.78 -1.00
CA HIS A 212 2.32 18.95 -0.50
C HIS A 212 3.69 19.63 -0.45
N LEU A 213 3.74 20.94 -0.15
CA LEU A 213 4.99 21.67 0.07
C LEU A 213 5.69 21.13 1.32
N ASN A 214 6.92 20.63 1.16
CA ASN A 214 7.68 20.10 2.28
C ASN A 214 8.30 21.24 3.11
N VAL A 215 7.78 21.49 4.30
CA VAL A 215 8.34 22.45 5.25
C VAL A 215 9.18 21.73 6.31
N PRO A 216 10.42 22.18 6.57
CA PRO A 216 11.23 21.62 7.64
C PRO A 216 10.65 22.00 9.01
N VAL A 217 10.36 20.99 9.83
CA VAL A 217 9.89 21.17 11.21
C VAL A 217 10.77 20.38 12.18
N ARG A 218 11.00 20.94 13.37
CA ARG A 218 11.74 20.26 14.43
C ARG A 218 10.81 19.48 15.34
N ARG A 219 11.08 18.20 15.53
CA ARG A 219 10.33 17.37 16.48
C ARG A 219 10.78 17.70 17.91
N ALA A 220 9.85 18.17 18.75
CA ALA A 220 10.15 18.62 20.12
C ALA A 220 10.87 17.55 20.97
N THR A 221 10.59 16.27 20.74
CA THR A 221 11.16 15.15 21.51
C THR A 221 12.55 14.70 21.09
N THR A 222 12.96 14.91 19.84
CA THR A 222 14.23 14.36 19.31
C THR A 222 15.17 15.41 18.72
N ASN A 223 14.74 16.68 18.68
CA ASN A 223 15.41 17.81 18.02
C ASN A 223 15.85 17.53 16.56
N ARG A 224 15.22 16.52 15.93
CA ARG A 224 15.50 16.10 14.57
C ARG A 224 14.59 16.86 13.62
N GLU A 225 15.17 17.36 12.55
CA GLU A 225 14.44 18.01 11.48
C GLU A 225 13.74 16.95 10.60
N ILE A 226 12.44 17.12 10.40
CA ILE A 226 11.62 16.29 9.52
C ILE A 226 10.94 17.18 8.49
N LYS A 227 10.72 16.65 7.29
CA LYS A 227 9.93 17.32 6.26
C LYS A 227 8.46 17.01 6.50
N MET A 228 7.66 18.05 6.71
CA MET A 228 6.21 17.95 6.84
C MET A 228 5.56 18.52 5.59
N PRO A 229 4.80 17.72 4.82
CA PRO A 229 4.06 18.24 3.68
C PRO A 229 2.88 19.09 4.18
N ILE A 230 2.72 20.28 3.62
CA ILE A 230 1.59 21.19 3.86
C ILE A 230 1.00 21.66 2.54
N ASP A 231 -0.31 21.93 2.54
CA ASP A 231 -0.99 22.60 1.44
C ASP A 231 -1.11 24.10 1.78
N VAL A 232 -0.72 24.96 0.84
CA VAL A 232 -0.54 26.41 1.05
C VAL A 232 -1.24 27.19 -0.04
#